data_AF-A0A2D6Q3Y9-F1
#
_entry.id   AF-A0A2D6Q3Y9-F1
#
_cell.length_a   1.000
_cell.length_b   1.000
_cell.length_c   1.000
_cell.angle_alpha   90.00
_cell.angle_beta   90.00
_cell.angle_gamma   90.00
#
_symmetry.space_group_name_H-M   'P 1'
#
loop_
_entity.id
_entity.type
_entity.pdbx_description
1 polymer ?
#
loop_
_entity_poly.entity_id
_entity_poly.type
_entity_poly.pdbx_seq_one_letter_code
_entity_poly.pdbx_strand_id
1 'polypeptide(L)' 'MKVIILIPTFNERENISRLLGLLQGVFKKVKKLQAEIIVVDDNSPDGAAFLNKDSTWSAF' A
#
# COMPACT_ATOMS: atom_id res chain seq x y z
N MET A 1 -11.21 2.34 -15.22
CA MET A 1 -11.24 3.41 -14.21
C MET A 1 -9.87 3.48 -13.56
N LYS A 2 -9.33 4.68 -13.33
CA LYS A 2 -8.07 4.87 -12.59
C LYS A 2 -8.40 5.35 -11.17
N VAL A 3 -7.76 4.76 -10.17
CA VAL A 3 -7.96 5.08 -8.75
C VAL A 3 -6.60 5.18 -8.08
N ILE A 4 -6.41 6.22 -7.27
CA ILE A 4 -5.27 6.35 -6.37
C ILE A 4 -5.80 6.24 -4.94
N ILE A 5 -5.19 5.39 -4.13
CA ILE A 5 -5.57 5.15 -2.74
C ILE A 5 -4.40 5.60 -1.85
N LEU A 6 -4.63 6.62 -1.04
CA LEU A 6 -3.66 7.12 -0.06
C LEU A 6 -3.98 6.50 1.30
N ILE A 7 -2.97 5.93 1.95
CA ILE A 7 -3.10 5.27 3.24
C ILE A 7 -2.06 5.88 4.19
N PRO A 8 -2.45 6.81 5.09
CA PRO A 8 -1.60 7.26 6.17
C PRO A 8 -1.46 6.18 7.24
N THR A 9 -0.26 5.99 7.80
CA THR A 9 0.04 4.89 8.73
C THR A 9 0.94 5.36 9.87
N PHE A 10 0.68 4.85 11.08
CA PHE A 10 1.54 5.07 12.25
C PHE A 10 1.57 3.82 13.15
N ASN A 11 2.72 3.16 13.31
CA ASN A 11 2.87 1.89 14.06
C ASN A 11 1.98 0.73 13.54
N GLU A 12 1.73 0.66 12.23
CA GLU A 12 0.80 -0.30 11.63
C GLU A 12 1.48 -1.37 10.75
N ARG A 13 2.79 -1.62 10.92
CA ARG A 13 3.59 -2.48 10.02
C ARG A 13 2.91 -3.81 9.61
N GLU A 14 2.35 -4.54 10.57
CA GLU A 14 1.67 -5.82 10.31
C GLU A 14 0.33 -5.64 9.58
N ASN A 15 -0.44 -4.63 9.99
CA ASN A 15 -1.77 -4.36 9.44
C ASN A 15 -1.69 -3.85 8.00
N ILE A 16 -0.67 -3.07 7.65
CA ILE A 16 -0.47 -2.61 6.27
C ILE A 16 -0.16 -3.76 5.34
N SER A 17 0.72 -4.68 5.73
CA SER A 17 1.01 -5.86 4.92
C SER A 17 -0.26 -6.69 4.65
N ARG A 18 -1.09 -6.88 5.68
CA ARG A 18 -2.39 -7.56 5.56
C ARG A 18 -3.36 -6.80 4.66
N LEU A 19 -3.48 -5.48 4.83
CA LEU A 19 -4.37 -4.62 4.05
C LEU A 19 -4.02 -4.65 2.56
N LEU A 20 -2.73 -4.53 2.22
CA LEU A 20 -2.26 -4.56 0.83
C LEU A 20 -2.63 -5.88 0.15
N GLY A 21 -2.46 -7.02 0.84
CA GLY A 21 -2.86 -8.33 0.33
C GLY A 21 -4.37 -8.44 0.06
N LEU A 22 -5.19 -7.90 0.95
CA LEU A 22 -6.66 -7.85 0.78
C LEU A 22 -7.05 -6.97 -0.41
N LEU A 23 -6.46 -5.79 -0.54
CA LEU A 23 -6.71 -4.85 -1.63
C LEU A 23 -6.35 -5.45 -3.00
N GLN A 24 -5.20 -6.14 -3.10
CA GLN A 24 -4.83 -6.88 -4.31
C GLN A 24 -5.89 -7.92 -4.70
N GLY A 25 -6.44 -8.64 -3.71
CA GLY A 25 -7.52 -9.60 -3.92
C GLY A 25 -8.81 -8.96 -4.45
N VAL A 26 -9.13 -7.75 -3.98
CA VAL A 26 -10.28 -6.97 -4.46
C VAL A 26 -10.04 -6.46 -5.89
N PHE A 27 -8.87 -5.88 -6.17
CA PHE A 27 -8.58 -5.29 -7.49
C PHE A 27 -8.65 -6.31 -8.62
N LYS A 28 -8.20 -7.55 -8.38
CA LYS A 28 -8.32 -8.66 -9.35
C LYS A 28 -9.76 -8.98 -9.74
N LYS A 29 -10.74 -8.68 -8.89
CA LYS A 29 -12.17 -8.93 -9.17
C LYS A 29 -12.83 -7.81 -9.97
N VAL A 30 -12.22 -6.62 -10.03
CA VAL A 30 -12.79 -5.44 -10.71
C VAL A 30 -12.19 -5.31 -12.11
N LYS A 31 -12.97 -5.66 -13.14
CA LYS A 31 -12.52 -5.54 -14.53
C LYS A 31 -12.16 -4.09 -14.89
N LYS A 32 -11.04 -3.90 -15.59
CA LYS A 32 -10.56 -2.59 -16.09
C LYS A 32 -10.29 -1.56 -14.99
N LEU A 33 -10.01 -1.99 -13.76
CA LEU A 33 -9.50 -1.13 -12.70
C LEU A 33 -7.97 -1.01 -12.80
N GLN A 34 -7.47 0.22 -12.80
CA GLN A 34 -6.05 0.53 -12.62
C GLN A 34 -5.94 1.25 -11.27
N ALA A 35 -5.42 0.56 -10.26
CA ALA A 35 -5.31 1.07 -8.92
C ALA A 35 -3.84 1.25 -8.54
N GLU A 36 -3.53 2.37 -7.89
CA GLU A 36 -2.24 2.69 -7.30
C GLU A 36 -2.44 2.96 -5.81
N ILE A 37 -1.52 2.45 -4.98
CA ILE A 37 -1.59 2.63 -3.52
C ILE A 37 -0.37 3.43 -3.08
N ILE A 38 -0.60 4.52 -2.35
CA ILE A 38 0.49 5.32 -1.78
C ILE A 38 0.36 5.21 -0.27
N VAL A 39 1.34 4.57 0.36
CA VAL A 39 1.43 4.46 1.82
C VAL A 39 2.29 5.61 2.31
N VAL A 40 1.75 6.41 3.22
CA VAL A 40 2.43 7.56 3.83
C VAL A 40 2.64 7.24 5.31
N ASP A 41 3.89 7.08 5.72
CA ASP A 41 4.23 6.73 7.10
C ASP A 41 4.52 7.98 7.93
N ASP A 42 3.88 8.11 9.09
CA ASP A 42 4.03 9.27 9.98
C ASP A 42 5.18 9.08 10.99
N ASN A 43 6.40 8.88 10.47
CA ASN A 43 7.62 8.63 11.27
C ASN A 43 7.45 7.50 12.29
N SER A 44 6.91 6.36 11.86
CA SER A 44 6.71 5.25 12.78
C SER A 44 8.05 4.70 13.27
N PRO A 45 8.24 4.49 14.59
CA PRO A 45 9.43 3.85 15.13
C PRO A 45 9.61 2.40 14.65
N ASP A 46 8.58 1.80 14.04
CA ASP A 46 8.61 0.50 13.39
C ASP A 46 8.92 0.58 11.86
N GLY A 47 9.36 1.71 11.31
CA GLY A 47 9.53 1.88 9.86
C GLY A 47 10.92 1.58 9.30
N ALA A 48 11.15 0.38 8.72
CA ALA A 48 12.25 0.14 7.76
C ALA A 48 12.03 -1.03 6.78
N ALA A 49 11.07 -1.93 7.03
CA ALA A 49 10.96 -3.22 6.31
C ALA A 49 10.01 -3.24 5.09
N PHE A 50 9.55 -2.09 4.57
CA PHE A 50 8.71 -2.06 3.35
C PHE A 50 9.50 -2.27 2.04
N LEU A 51 10.80 -2.51 2.13
CA LEU A 51 11.66 -2.74 0.97
C LEU A 51 11.53 -4.19 0.48
N ASN A 52 10.75 -4.38 -0.58
CA ASN A 52 11.19 -5.19 -1.70
C ASN A 52 10.87 -4.46 -3.01
N LYS A 53 11.95 -3.99 -3.66
CA LYS A 53 11.99 -3.56 -5.05
C LYS A 53 11.37 -4.66 -5.90
N ASP A 54 10.22 -4.40 -6.50
CA ASP A 54 9.81 -5.00 -7.79
C ASP A 54 8.50 -4.41 -8.35
N SER A 55 7.98 -3.34 -7.75
CA SER A 55 7.05 -2.43 -8.41
C SER A 55 7.28 -1.06 -7.77
N THR A 56 7.39 -0.02 -8.58
CA THR A 56 7.58 1.37 -8.12
C THR A 56 6.69 1.71 -6.93
N TRP A 57 7.32 1.98 -5.78
CA TRP A 57 6.69 2.65 -4.64
C TRP A 57 7.58 3.81 -4.24
N SER A 58 7.05 5.03 -4.35
CA SER A 58 7.67 6.23 -3.80
C SER A 58 6.98 6.50 -2.47
N ALA A 59 7.65 6.21 -1.36
CA ALA A 59 7.30 6.78 -0.07
C ALA A 59 7.85 8.22 -0.04
N PHE A 60 6.96 9.18 0.19
CA PHE A 60 7.31 10.53 0.65
C PHE A 60 6.85 10.66 2.09
#